data_AF-A0A554IC49-F1
#
_entry.id   AF-A0A554IC49-F1
#
_cell.length_a   1.000
_cell.length_b   1.000
_cell.length_c   1.000
_cell.angle_alpha   90.00
_cell.angle_beta   90.00
_cell.angle_gamma   90.00
#
_symmetry.space_group_name_H-M   'P 1'
#
loop_
_entity.id
_entity.type
_entity.pdbx_description
1 polymer ?
#
loop_
_entity_poly.entity_id
_entity_poly.type
_entity_poly.pdbx_seq_one_letter_code
_entity_poly.pdbx_strand_id
1 'polypeptide(L)'
;NLQLTVPELPGQKVARFIKQYGLSKYDAVILTETKDKADYFEQSVKVGIKHRVEPKKIANMIINKRVDIERIAPKDLVKKIIEKKVGLIISEEQLRRAVEEVLKTNQKAVEDYQKGKTTVIEFLVGKVMTQTKGKANPNQTRKLLLEKLG
;
A
#
# COMPACT_ATOMS: atom_id res chain seq x y z
N ASN A 1 -19.89 37.70 -13.18
CA ASN A 1 -20.16 36.29 -13.57
C ASN A 1 -19.91 35.36 -12.40
N LEU A 2 -20.90 35.22 -11.50
CA LEU A 2 -20.86 34.22 -10.43
C LEU A 2 -21.31 32.89 -11.02
N GLN A 3 -20.36 32.05 -11.44
CA GLN A 3 -20.65 30.63 -11.71
C GLN A 3 -20.93 29.97 -10.36
N LEU A 4 -22.20 29.94 -9.96
CA LEU A 4 -22.67 29.06 -8.89
C LEU A 4 -22.47 27.62 -9.39
N THR A 5 -21.41 26.96 -8.92
CA THR A 5 -21.17 25.54 -9.21
C THR A 5 -22.30 24.75 -8.59
N VAL A 6 -23.24 24.27 -9.42
CA VAL A 6 -24.33 23.41 -8.98
C VAL A 6 -23.72 22.19 -8.28
N PRO A 7 -24.06 21.92 -7.01
CA PRO A 7 -23.52 20.77 -6.29
C PRO A 7 -23.95 19.46 -6.97
N GLU A 8 -23.00 18.54 -7.11
CA GLU A 8 -23.23 17.21 -7.67
C GLU A 8 -24.33 16.46 -6.89
N LEU A 9 -25.30 15.87 -7.59
CA LEU A 9 -26.35 15.07 -6.94
C LEU A 9 -25.74 13.79 -6.31
N PRO A 10 -26.32 13.24 -5.23
CA PRO A 10 -25.77 12.06 -4.56
C PRO A 10 -25.49 10.88 -5.50
N GLY A 11 -26.43 10.55 -6.39
CA GLY A 11 -26.26 9.47 -7.37
C GLY A 11 -25.14 9.72 -8.39
N GLN A 12 -24.96 10.97 -8.81
CA GLN A 12 -23.86 11.36 -9.70
C GLN A 12 -22.51 11.19 -8.99
N LYS A 13 -22.42 11.61 -7.72
CA LYS A 13 -21.21 11.48 -6.91
C LYS A 13 -20.84 10.01 -6.66
N VAL A 14 -21.82 9.15 -6.40
CA VAL A 14 -21.60 7.69 -6.30
C VAL A 14 -20.98 7.15 -7.60
N ALA A 15 -21.59 7.47 -8.75
CA ALA A 15 -21.09 7.02 -10.04
C ALA A 15 -19.66 7.52 -10.32
N ARG A 16 -19.37 8.78 -9.97
CA ARG A 16 -18.02 9.35 -10.07
C ARG A 16 -17.03 8.62 -9.16
N PHE A 17 -17.39 8.34 -7.91
CA PHE A 17 -16.50 7.64 -6.97
C PHE A 17 -16.15 6.23 -7.45
N ILE A 18 -17.09 5.52 -8.05
CA ILE A 18 -16.85 4.23 -8.68
C ILE A 18 -15.88 4.39 -9.86
N LYS A 19 -16.18 5.29 -10.80
CA LYS A 19 -15.39 5.46 -12.03
C LYS A 19 -13.98 6.01 -11.79
N GLN A 20 -13.86 7.04 -10.94
CA GLN A 20 -12.62 7.78 -10.73
C GLN A 20 -11.70 7.13 -9.70
N TYR A 21 -12.25 6.53 -8.64
CA TYR A 21 -11.47 5.97 -7.54
C TYR A 21 -11.51 4.43 -7.51
N GLY A 22 -12.25 3.81 -8.43
CA GLY A 22 -12.37 2.37 -8.55
C GLY A 22 -13.11 1.72 -7.37
N LEU A 23 -13.91 2.49 -6.62
CA LEU A 23 -14.61 1.99 -5.45
C LEU A 23 -15.73 1.02 -5.81
N SER A 24 -16.08 0.13 -4.89
CA SER A 24 -17.31 -0.64 -5.01
C SER A 24 -18.53 0.30 -4.91
N LYS A 25 -19.67 -0.11 -5.46
CA LYS A 25 -20.93 0.64 -5.31
C LYS A 25 -21.28 0.84 -3.83
N TYR A 26 -21.07 -0.18 -3.00
CA TYR A 26 -21.31 -0.13 -1.57
C TYR A 26 -20.44 0.93 -0.87
N ASP A 27 -19.13 0.91 -1.10
CA ASP A 27 -18.21 1.89 -0.49
C ASP A 27 -18.50 3.31 -0.97
N ALA A 28 -18.80 3.47 -2.27
CA ALA A 28 -19.15 4.76 -2.84
C ALA A 28 -20.43 5.34 -2.22
N VAL A 29 -21.46 4.51 -2.04
CA VAL A 29 -22.69 4.92 -1.33
C VAL A 29 -22.36 5.40 0.07
N ILE A 30 -21.65 4.61 0.89
CA ILE A 30 -21.32 4.99 2.27
C ILE A 30 -20.54 6.31 2.35
N LEU A 31 -19.53 6.49 1.51
CA LEU A 31 -18.70 7.70 1.54
C LEU A 31 -19.45 8.95 1.09
N THR A 32 -20.53 8.79 0.33
CA THR A 32 -21.35 9.91 -0.18
C THR A 32 -22.63 10.16 0.62
N GLU A 33 -22.84 9.44 1.73
CA GLU A 33 -24.00 9.62 2.61
C GLU A 33 -24.13 11.05 3.15
N THR A 34 -22.99 11.70 3.42
CA THR A 34 -22.94 13.10 3.85
C THR A 34 -21.90 13.86 3.05
N LYS A 35 -22.14 15.17 2.88
CA LYS A 35 -21.20 16.07 2.22
C LYS A 35 -19.83 16.03 2.91
N ASP A 36 -19.80 16.08 4.23
CA ASP A 36 -18.55 16.13 5.00
C ASP A 36 -17.73 14.85 4.86
N LYS A 37 -18.38 13.68 4.85
CA LYS A 37 -17.69 12.40 4.65
C LYS A 37 -17.11 12.28 3.22
N ALA A 38 -17.86 12.76 2.22
CA ALA A 38 -17.41 12.79 0.84
C ALA A 38 -16.19 13.73 0.68
N ASP A 39 -16.31 14.96 1.18
CA ASP A 39 -15.26 15.96 1.12
C ASP A 39 -14.00 15.48 1.87
N TYR A 40 -14.18 14.86 3.03
CA TYR A 40 -13.10 14.26 3.82
C TYR A 40 -12.36 13.15 3.06
N PHE A 41 -13.09 12.26 2.39
CA PHE A 41 -12.50 11.23 1.54
C PHE A 41 -11.71 11.84 0.37
N GLU A 42 -12.28 12.80 -0.35
CA GLU A 42 -11.62 13.44 -1.51
C GLU A 42 -10.36 14.20 -1.09
N GLN A 43 -10.41 14.92 0.03
CA GLN A 43 -9.23 15.57 0.61
C GLN A 43 -8.16 14.56 1.01
N SER A 44 -8.56 13.44 1.62
CA SER A 44 -7.65 12.35 1.98
C SER A 44 -7.00 11.73 0.74
N VAL A 45 -7.75 11.52 -0.34
CA VAL A 45 -7.21 11.04 -1.64
C VAL A 45 -6.21 12.03 -2.21
N LYS A 46 -6.51 13.34 -2.19
CA LYS A 46 -5.60 14.39 -2.66
C LYS A 46 -4.26 14.38 -1.90
N VAL A 47 -4.29 14.17 -0.59
CA VAL A 47 -3.06 14.00 0.21
C VAL A 47 -2.37 12.68 -0.12
N GLY A 48 -3.14 11.58 -0.19
CA GLY A 48 -2.64 10.22 -0.41
C GLY A 48 -1.90 10.02 -1.73
N ILE A 49 -2.33 10.69 -2.81
CA ILE A 49 -1.67 10.61 -4.12
C ILE A 49 -0.19 11.01 -4.03
N LYS A 50 0.14 12.03 -3.23
CA LYS A 50 1.54 12.47 -3.00
C LYS A 50 2.40 11.38 -2.35
N HIS A 51 1.79 10.42 -1.68
CA HIS A 51 2.44 9.32 -0.98
C HIS A 51 2.14 7.94 -1.58
N ARG A 52 1.59 7.89 -2.81
CA ARG A 52 1.21 6.65 -3.50
C ARG A 52 0.24 5.77 -2.66
N VAL A 53 -0.66 6.41 -1.92
CA VAL A 53 -1.73 5.72 -1.19
C VAL A 53 -2.96 5.64 -2.10
N GLU A 54 -3.40 4.41 -2.36
CA GLU A 54 -4.54 4.15 -3.23
C GLU A 54 -5.87 4.61 -2.59
N PRO A 55 -6.81 5.19 -3.37
CA PRO A 55 -8.12 5.60 -2.86
C PRO A 55 -8.89 4.50 -2.15
N LYS A 56 -8.82 3.26 -2.64
CA LYS A 56 -9.45 2.08 -2.00
C LYS A 56 -8.99 1.86 -0.55
N LYS A 57 -7.71 2.13 -0.25
CA LYS A 57 -7.17 1.99 1.12
C LYS A 57 -7.69 3.07 2.04
N ILE A 58 -7.86 4.28 1.51
CA ILE A 58 -8.45 5.42 2.23
C ILE A 58 -9.92 5.14 2.52
N ALA A 59 -10.69 4.70 1.51
CA ALA A 59 -12.09 4.29 1.66
C ALA A 59 -12.25 3.21 2.73
N ASN A 60 -11.46 2.13 2.65
CA ASN A 60 -11.45 1.07 3.65
C ASN A 60 -11.15 1.60 5.06
N MET A 61 -10.18 2.51 5.21
CA MET A 61 -9.87 3.08 6.52
C MET A 61 -11.05 3.89 7.08
N ILE A 62 -11.69 4.72 6.26
CA ILE A 62 -12.85 5.54 6.69
C ILE A 62 -14.02 4.65 7.09
N ILE A 63 -14.38 3.68 6.24
CA ILE A 63 -15.57 2.84 6.41
C ILE A 63 -15.36 1.79 7.51
N ASN A 64 -14.29 1.00 7.43
CA ASN A 64 -14.14 -0.20 8.25
C ASN A 64 -13.42 0.04 9.58
N LYS A 65 -12.67 1.14 9.71
CA LYS A 65 -11.95 1.48 10.95
C LYS A 65 -12.62 2.59 11.75
N ARG A 66 -13.82 3.01 11.36
CA ARG A 66 -14.66 4.00 12.06
C ARG A 66 -13.85 5.23 12.47
N VAL A 67 -13.14 5.80 11.50
CA VAL A 67 -12.33 7.00 11.71
C VAL A 67 -13.27 8.14 12.10
N ASP A 68 -12.96 8.79 13.21
CA ASP A 68 -13.59 10.05 13.60
C ASP A 68 -13.11 11.16 12.66
N ILE A 69 -13.91 11.42 11.61
CA ILE A 69 -13.57 12.37 10.54
C ILE A 69 -13.63 13.83 10.99
N GLU A 70 -14.28 14.10 12.13
CA GLU A 70 -14.37 15.45 12.71
C GLU A 70 -13.10 15.78 13.50
N ARG A 71 -12.47 14.76 14.10
CA ARG A 71 -11.26 14.94 14.93
C ARG A 71 -9.95 14.67 14.21
N ILE A 72 -9.95 13.75 13.25
CA ILE A 72 -8.73 13.36 12.55
C ILE A 72 -8.66 14.14 11.25
N ALA A 73 -7.61 14.93 11.03
CA ALA A 73 -7.44 15.60 9.75
C ALA A 73 -7.10 14.60 8.63
N PRO A 74 -7.48 14.86 7.36
CA PRO A 74 -7.15 13.99 6.22
C PRO A 74 -5.66 13.62 6.12
N LYS A 75 -4.76 14.58 6.42
CA LYS A 75 -3.31 14.33 6.44
C LYS A 75 -2.88 13.29 7.48
N ASP A 76 -3.52 13.31 8.65
CA ASP A 76 -3.19 12.42 9.76
C ASP A 76 -3.76 11.03 9.53
N LEU A 77 -4.92 10.93 8.86
CA LEU A 77 -5.41 9.66 8.33
C LEU A 77 -4.42 9.03 7.35
N VAL A 78 -3.95 9.80 6.36
CA VAL A 78 -2.98 9.30 5.37
C VAL A 78 -1.67 8.89 6.04
N LYS A 79 -1.17 9.68 7.00
CA LYS A 79 0.00 9.34 7.81
C LYS A 79 -0.19 7.99 8.52
N LYS A 80 -1.32 7.77 9.19
CA LYS A 80 -1.65 6.49 9.84
C LYS A 80 -1.69 5.31 8.86
N ILE A 81 -2.20 5.52 7.63
CA ILE A 81 -2.21 4.49 6.58
C ILE A 81 -0.77 4.12 6.18
N ILE A 82 0.11 5.11 6.04
CA ILE A 82 1.53 4.90 5.69
C ILE A 82 2.25 4.17 6.82
N GLU A 83 2.09 4.61 8.06
CA GLU A 83 2.73 3.99 9.23
C GLU A 83 2.31 2.53 9.40
N LYS A 84 1.03 2.21 9.21
CA LYS A 84 0.55 0.82 9.22
C LYS A 84 1.16 0.00 8.09
N LYS A 85 1.32 0.57 6.90
CA LYS A 85 1.97 -0.12 5.77
C LYS A 85 3.43 -0.45 6.08
N VAL A 86 4.15 0.47 6.73
CA VAL A 86 5.53 0.26 7.19
C VAL A 86 5.57 -0.80 8.29
N GLY A 87 4.67 -0.75 9.27
CA GLY A 87 4.61 -1.74 10.37
C GLY A 87 4.20 -3.16 9.95
N LEU A 88 3.65 -3.34 8.75
CA LEU A 88 3.40 -4.66 8.15
C LEU A 88 4.64 -5.25 7.48
N ILE A 89 5.62 -4.41 7.17
CA ILE A 89 6.90 -4.81 6.59
C ILE A 89 7.87 -5.08 7.74
N ILE A 90 8.65 -6.15 7.63
CA ILE A 90 9.69 -6.45 8.63
C ILE A 90 10.78 -5.38 8.61
N SER A 91 11.46 -5.17 9.74
CA SER A 91 12.57 -4.21 9.80
C SER A 91 13.72 -4.61 8.87
N GLU A 92 14.62 -3.66 8.57
CA GLU A 92 15.83 -3.94 7.79
C GLU A 92 16.68 -5.04 8.42
N GLU A 93 16.80 -5.04 9.75
CA GLU A 93 17.51 -6.09 10.49
C GLU A 93 16.84 -7.46 10.33
N GLN A 94 15.51 -7.52 10.42
CA GLN A 94 14.76 -8.77 10.20
C GLN A 94 14.90 -9.25 8.75
N LEU A 95 14.89 -8.34 7.78
CA LEU A 95 15.12 -8.68 6.38
C LEU A 95 16.53 -9.25 6.17
N ARG A 96 17.55 -8.64 6.78
CA ARG A 96 18.93 -9.10 6.69
C ARG A 96 19.09 -10.50 7.29
N ARG A 97 18.51 -10.76 8.46
CA ARG A 97 18.48 -12.10 9.07
C ARG A 97 17.78 -13.13 8.16
N ALA A 98 16.63 -12.78 7.59
CA ALA A 98 15.91 -13.67 6.67
C ALA A 98 16.71 -13.98 5.40
N VAL A 99 17.37 -12.97 4.81
CA VAL A 99 18.25 -13.17 3.64
C VAL A 99 19.42 -14.08 3.99
N GLU A 100 20.10 -13.85 5.11
CA GLU A 100 21.23 -14.68 5.54
C GLU A 100 20.83 -16.14 5.76
N GLU A 101 19.67 -16.38 6.37
CA GLU A 101 19.16 -17.73 6.57
C GLU A 101 18.76 -18.42 5.26
N VAL A 102 18.14 -17.70 4.32
CA VAL A 102 17.84 -18.23 2.98
C VAL A 102 19.13 -18.59 2.24
N LEU A 103 20.14 -17.72 2.25
CA LEU A 103 21.43 -18.01 1.61
C LEU A 103 22.10 -19.24 2.26
N LYS A 104 22.11 -19.31 3.59
CA LYS A 104 22.68 -20.44 4.34
C LYS A 104 22.02 -21.78 4.02
N THR A 105 20.70 -21.79 3.84
CA THR A 105 19.89 -23.00 3.60
C THR A 105 19.76 -23.38 2.12
N ASN A 106 20.17 -22.50 1.20
CA ASN A 106 20.05 -22.71 -0.25
C ASN A 106 21.43 -22.60 -0.94
N GLN A 107 22.46 -23.24 -0.40
CA GLN A 107 23.85 -23.13 -0.90
C GLN A 107 24.00 -23.45 -2.40
N LYS A 108 23.28 -24.46 -2.90
CA LYS A 108 23.27 -24.76 -4.35
C LYS A 108 22.83 -23.57 -5.21
N ALA A 109 21.86 -22.80 -4.74
CA ALA A 109 21.40 -21.59 -5.44
C ALA A 109 22.44 -20.46 -5.38
N VAL A 110 23.18 -20.37 -4.28
CA VAL A 110 24.31 -19.43 -4.14
C VAL A 110 25.42 -19.78 -5.13
N GLU A 111 25.81 -21.06 -5.21
CA GLU A 111 26.80 -21.54 -6.16
C GLU A 111 26.37 -21.35 -7.63
N ASP A 112 25.10 -21.66 -7.95
CA ASP A 112 24.53 -21.43 -9.28
C ASP A 112 24.66 -19.95 -9.68
N TYR A 113 24.35 -19.03 -8.75
CA TYR A 113 24.50 -17.59 -8.98
C TYR A 113 25.95 -17.19 -9.26
N GLN A 114 26.89 -17.68 -8.43
CA GLN A 114 28.32 -17.41 -8.58
C GLN A 114 28.88 -17.94 -9.91
N LYS A 115 28.29 -19.00 -10.46
CA LYS A 115 28.61 -19.53 -11.79
C LYS A 115 27.95 -18.75 -12.95
N GLY A 116 27.31 -17.63 -12.65
CA GLY A 116 26.70 -16.73 -13.64
C GLY A 116 25.22 -16.99 -13.92
N LYS A 117 24.57 -17.94 -13.24
CA LYS A 117 23.13 -18.21 -13.42
C LYS A 117 22.28 -17.23 -12.60
N THR A 118 22.26 -15.98 -13.07
CA THR A 118 21.58 -14.85 -12.40
C THR A 118 20.07 -15.06 -12.20
N THR A 119 19.44 -15.91 -13.00
CA THR A 119 18.00 -16.24 -12.88
C THR A 119 17.62 -16.86 -11.53
N VAL A 120 18.58 -17.45 -10.81
CA VAL A 120 18.33 -18.03 -9.48
C VAL A 120 17.99 -16.96 -8.42
N ILE A 121 18.26 -15.69 -8.70
CA ILE A 121 17.88 -14.58 -7.82
C ILE A 121 16.37 -14.53 -7.58
N GLU A 122 15.56 -14.83 -8.60
CA GLU A 122 14.09 -14.84 -8.47
C GLU A 122 13.62 -15.92 -7.50
N PHE A 123 14.27 -17.08 -7.56
CA PHE A 123 14.01 -18.18 -6.64
C PHE A 123 14.35 -17.79 -5.19
N LEU A 124 15.51 -17.17 -4.97
CA LEU A 124 15.94 -16.71 -3.66
C LEU A 124 15.02 -15.61 -3.10
N VAL A 125 14.60 -14.66 -3.94
CA VAL A 125 13.58 -13.66 -3.58
C VAL A 125 12.30 -14.37 -3.13
N GLY A 126 11.82 -15.37 -3.87
CA GLY A 126 10.64 -16.16 -3.50
C GLY A 126 10.78 -16.89 -2.17
N LYS A 127 11.97 -17.43 -1.84
CA LYS A 127 12.26 -18.06 -0.55
C LYS A 127 12.21 -17.06 0.60
N VAL A 128 12.84 -15.89 0.45
CA VAL A 128 12.77 -14.83 1.48
C VAL A 128 11.34 -14.33 1.67
N MET A 129 10.60 -14.14 0.57
CA MET A 129 9.19 -13.76 0.63
C MET A 129 8.35 -14.79 1.40
N THR A 130 8.59 -16.08 1.16
CA THR A 130 7.91 -17.18 1.88
C THR A 130 8.26 -17.18 3.36
N GLN A 131 9.55 -17.12 3.71
CA GLN A 131 10.02 -17.12 5.10
C GLN A 131 9.46 -15.94 5.90
N THR A 132 9.33 -14.78 5.25
CA THR A 132 8.81 -13.56 5.87
C THR A 132 7.28 -13.45 5.81
N LYS A 133 6.60 -14.50 5.33
CA LYS A 133 5.13 -14.54 5.15
C LYS A 133 4.59 -13.36 4.35
N GLY A 134 5.31 -12.97 3.30
CA GLY A 134 4.95 -11.85 2.43
C GLY A 134 5.21 -10.47 3.02
N LYS A 135 5.82 -10.38 4.21
CA LYS A 135 6.11 -9.10 4.88
C LYS A 135 7.39 -8.43 4.38
N ALA A 136 8.30 -9.15 3.74
CA ALA A 136 9.43 -8.49 3.09
C ALA A 136 8.99 -7.71 1.84
N ASN A 137 9.72 -6.64 1.51
CA ASN A 137 9.53 -5.94 0.25
C ASN A 137 10.36 -6.63 -0.85
N PRO A 138 9.77 -7.10 -1.96
CA PRO A 138 10.50 -7.83 -3.00
C PRO A 138 11.69 -7.06 -3.60
N ASN A 139 11.57 -5.73 -3.75
CA ASN A 139 12.63 -4.91 -4.32
C ASN A 139 13.80 -4.75 -3.34
N GLN A 140 13.51 -4.55 -2.05
CA GLN A 140 14.55 -4.49 -1.02
C GLN A 140 15.21 -5.85 -0.82
N THR A 141 14.43 -6.93 -0.83
CA THR A 141 14.93 -8.31 -0.79
C THR A 141 15.90 -8.59 -1.93
N ARG A 142 15.50 -8.28 -3.18
CA ARG A 142 16.37 -8.45 -4.35
C ARG A 142 17.66 -7.65 -4.20
N LYS A 143 17.55 -6.37 -3.83
CA LYS A 143 18.73 -5.50 -3.65
C LYS A 143 19.70 -6.11 -2.64
N LEU A 144 19.21 -6.56 -1.50
CA LEU A 144 20.05 -7.14 -0.44
C LEU A 144 20.64 -8.50 -0.83
N LEU A 145 19.90 -9.33 -1.57
CA LEU A 145 20.45 -10.58 -2.11
C LEU A 145 21.58 -10.31 -3.09
N LEU A 146 21.42 -9.35 -4.01
CA LEU A 146 22.48 -8.97 -4.95
C LEU A 146 23.72 -8.43 -4.23
N GLU A 147 23.54 -7.61 -3.19
CA GLU A 147 24.64 -7.10 -2.35
C GLU A 147 25.39 -8.21 -1.61
N LYS A 148 24.70 -9.27 -1.18
CA LYS A 148 25.30 -10.40 -0.45
C LYS A 148 25.95 -11.46 -1.36
N LEU A 149 25.56 -11.50 -2.63
CA LEU A 149 26.00 -12.51 -3.62
C LEU A 149 27.05 -11.98 -4.60
N GLY A 150 27.10 -10.66 -4.81
CA GLY A 150 28.16 -9.98 -5.56
C GLY A 150 29.39 -9.74 -4.69
#